data_AF-S5AF72-F1
#
_entry.id   AF-S5AF72-F1
#
_cell.length_a   1.000
_cell.length_b   1.000
_cell.length_c   1.000
_cell.angle_alpha   90.00
_cell.angle_beta   90.00
_cell.angle_gamma   90.00
#
_symmetry.space_group_name_H-M   'P 1'
#
loop_
_entity.id
_entity.type
_entity.pdbx_description
1 polymer ?
#
loop_
_entity_poly.entity_id
_entity_poly.type
_entity_poly.pdbx_seq_one_letter_code
_entity_poly.pdbx_strand_id
1 'polypeptide(L)'
;MKPFSFNEDVMKKLLLATAMLAASSAANAGVVSAAGGVSWEVDGGLPNFSATIDFTQWWTITNTTEVGDVNTAVSTQTISPTFSSISSAFQNGDAPELVGAGKFNLGNGLGEPNCNGCELTFSFGGLFFDPQNSAAPIDSSEGWLNIYVDYAQVGGAFDEAQFTNLASATDHAGRAVDGDLWLSLNLRDFEYYADPAYVNIGEPLVSGTTLFFGEVIGGIAESNFISDFFVGAYEADAFGLASTFDDNSRAPTTPGGLNVSEYSVRGSGNVEAATVSAPSTIAMFGLALVGLGAMTRRRKS
;
A
#
# COMPACT_ATOMS: atom_id res chain seq x y z
N MET A 1 48.01 41.98 39.81
CA MET A 1 47.16 41.10 39.00
C MET A 1 45.74 41.21 39.52
N LYS A 2 44.80 41.76 38.75
CA LYS A 2 43.36 41.77 39.09
C LYS A 2 42.77 40.39 38.71
N PRO A 3 41.93 39.77 39.57
CA PRO A 3 41.23 38.56 39.19
C PRO A 3 40.09 38.90 38.22
N PHE A 4 39.95 38.09 37.17
CA PHE A 4 38.84 38.15 36.23
C PHE A 4 37.56 37.67 36.93
N SER A 5 36.63 38.58 37.17
CA SER A 5 35.27 38.28 37.64
C SER A 5 34.44 37.83 36.44
N PHE A 6 34.12 36.53 36.35
CA PHE A 6 33.13 36.04 35.39
C PHE A 6 31.73 36.50 35.80
N ASN A 7 31.04 37.16 34.88
CA ASN A 7 29.74 37.79 35.10
C ASN A 7 28.66 36.69 35.22
N GLU A 8 27.97 36.60 36.36
CA GLU A 8 27.00 35.54 36.69
C GLU A 8 25.85 35.43 35.66
N ASP A 9 25.49 36.56 35.02
CA ASP A 9 24.49 36.64 33.95
C ASP A 9 24.93 35.99 32.64
N VAL A 10 26.23 35.93 32.34
CA VAL A 10 26.77 35.26 31.15
C VAL A 10 26.75 33.75 31.35
N MET A 11 26.99 33.29 32.58
CA MET A 11 26.98 31.87 32.94
C MET A 11 25.56 31.26 32.93
N LYS A 12 24.54 32.03 33.38
CA LYS A 12 23.12 31.63 33.29
C LYS A 12 22.62 31.55 31.85
N LYS A 13 23.06 32.47 30.97
CA LYS A 13 22.74 32.45 29.54
C LYS A 13 23.42 31.29 28.81
N LEU A 14 24.65 30.95 29.20
CA LEU A 14 25.40 29.82 28.64
C LEU A 14 24.77 28.47 29.03
N LEU A 15 24.33 28.32 30.28
CA LEU A 15 23.64 27.12 30.79
C LEU A 15 22.27 26.89 30.11
N LEU A 16 21.53 27.95 29.80
CA LEU A 16 20.27 27.84 29.04
C LEU A 16 20.53 27.42 27.58
N ALA A 17 21.62 27.90 26.98
CA ALA A 17 22.00 27.56 25.61
C ALA A 17 22.53 26.11 25.48
N THR A 18 23.27 25.60 26.46
CA THR A 18 23.71 24.19 26.48
C THR A 18 22.58 23.21 26.78
N ALA A 19 21.57 23.58 27.56
CA ALA A 19 20.37 22.76 27.75
C ALA A 19 19.53 22.63 26.46
N MET A 20 19.52 23.67 25.61
CA MET A 20 18.85 23.61 24.30
C MET A 20 19.64 22.80 23.26
N LEU A 21 20.98 22.83 23.31
CA LEU A 21 21.84 22.05 22.40
C LEU A 21 21.93 20.55 22.77
N ALA A 22 21.71 20.20 24.05
CA ALA A 22 21.63 18.81 24.49
C ALA A 22 20.29 18.12 24.12
N ALA A 23 19.26 18.89 23.74
CA ALA A 23 18.00 18.36 23.25
C ALA A 23 18.03 18.02 21.74
N SER A 24 19.10 18.40 21.02
CA SER A 24 19.22 18.24 19.57
C SER A 24 20.05 17.01 19.12
N SER A 25 20.46 16.12 20.04
CA SER A 25 21.31 14.97 19.70
C SER A 25 20.66 13.60 19.96
N ALA A 26 19.34 13.53 19.90
CA ALA A 26 18.64 12.24 19.85
C ALA A 26 17.93 12.13 18.49
N ALA A 27 18.68 11.77 17.45
CA ALA A 27 18.10 11.12 16.29
C ALA A 27 17.68 9.71 16.73
N ASN A 28 16.61 9.66 17.52
CA ASN A 28 15.89 8.41 17.78
C ASN A 28 15.02 8.14 16.55
N ALA A 29 14.79 6.86 16.25
CA ALA A 29 13.77 6.47 15.31
C ALA A 29 12.48 7.26 15.59
N GLY A 30 11.98 7.95 14.57
CA GLY A 30 10.73 8.71 14.67
C GLY A 30 9.57 7.74 14.55
N VAL A 31 8.50 7.93 15.32
CA VAL A 31 7.24 7.23 15.03
C VAL A 31 6.43 8.11 14.09
N VAL A 32 6.04 7.57 12.94
CA VAL A 32 4.97 8.17 12.14
C VAL A 32 3.65 7.62 12.67
N SER A 33 2.80 8.51 13.17
CA SER A 33 1.43 8.19 13.52
C SER A 33 0.53 8.69 12.39
N ALA A 34 0.03 7.76 11.58
CA ALA A 34 -0.96 8.06 10.56
C ALA A 34 -2.38 8.10 11.15
N ALA A 35 -3.32 8.61 10.36
CA ALA A 35 -4.73 8.53 10.71
C ALA A 35 -5.21 7.07 10.77
N GLY A 36 -6.32 6.84 11.47
CA GLY A 36 -6.85 5.48 11.65
C GLY A 36 -5.99 4.59 12.54
N GLY A 37 -5.15 5.17 13.40
CA GLY A 37 -4.37 4.45 14.42
C GLY A 37 -3.28 3.50 13.90
N VAL A 38 -2.96 3.59 12.61
CA VAL A 38 -1.79 2.95 11.99
C VAL A 38 -0.54 3.76 12.29
N SER A 39 0.57 3.08 12.60
CA SER A 39 1.86 3.73 12.84
C SER A 39 3.02 2.86 12.39
N TRP A 40 4.18 3.47 12.14
CA TRP A 40 5.42 2.74 11.83
C TRP A 40 6.63 3.52 12.37
N GLU A 41 7.72 2.80 12.64
CA GLU A 41 8.97 3.40 13.08
C GLU A 41 9.86 3.72 11.87
N VAL A 42 10.46 4.91 11.84
CA VAL A 42 11.35 5.35 10.76
C VAL A 42 12.75 5.66 11.30
N ASP A 43 13.80 5.25 10.59
CA ASP A 43 15.21 5.49 10.99
C ASP A 43 15.89 6.67 10.27
N GLY A 44 15.12 7.41 9.46
CA GLY A 44 15.55 8.64 8.78
C GLY A 44 15.95 8.48 7.32
N GLY A 45 16.10 7.25 6.81
CA GLY A 45 16.18 6.98 5.37
C GLY A 45 14.82 7.07 4.68
N LEU A 46 14.80 7.15 3.34
CA LEU A 46 13.62 6.91 2.51
C LEU A 46 13.98 5.86 1.44
N PRO A 47 13.05 5.00 0.98
CA PRO A 47 11.69 4.81 1.51
C PRO A 47 11.72 4.34 2.97
N ASN A 48 10.67 4.70 3.72
CA ASN A 48 10.59 4.50 5.17
C ASN A 48 9.28 3.85 5.63
N PHE A 49 8.49 3.40 4.66
CA PHE A 49 7.37 2.50 4.85
C PHE A 49 7.67 1.27 4.00
N SER A 50 7.53 0.09 4.59
CA SER A 50 7.69 -1.18 3.90
C SER A 50 6.73 -2.18 4.49
N ALA A 51 5.96 -2.86 3.64
CA ALA A 51 5.06 -3.90 4.08
C ALA A 51 5.09 -5.09 3.12
N THR A 52 4.88 -6.27 3.68
CA THR A 52 4.51 -7.44 2.88
C THR A 52 2.99 -7.52 2.82
N ILE A 53 2.46 -7.98 1.70
CA ILE A 53 1.03 -8.17 1.49
C ILE A 53 0.76 -9.58 1.03
N ASP A 54 -0.41 -10.10 1.40
CA ASP A 54 -0.98 -11.33 0.87
C ASP A 54 -2.33 -11.02 0.24
N PHE A 55 -2.62 -11.63 -0.91
CA PHE A 55 -3.82 -11.32 -1.68
C PHE A 55 -4.34 -12.49 -2.51
N THR A 56 -5.59 -12.36 -2.93
CA THR A 56 -6.20 -13.21 -3.95
C THR A 56 -6.76 -12.34 -5.07
N GLN A 57 -6.52 -12.77 -6.30
CA GLN A 57 -7.00 -12.12 -7.50
C GLN A 57 -7.77 -13.10 -8.38
N TRP A 58 -8.64 -12.57 -9.24
CA TRP A 58 -9.43 -13.35 -10.17
C TRP A 58 -9.88 -12.52 -11.37
N TRP A 59 -10.21 -13.22 -12.45
CA TRP A 59 -10.78 -12.60 -13.65
C TRP A 59 -12.30 -12.55 -13.55
N THR A 60 -12.90 -11.42 -13.91
CA THR A 60 -14.35 -11.22 -13.97
C THR A 60 -14.77 -10.55 -15.28
N ILE A 61 -16.06 -10.62 -15.59
CA ILE A 61 -16.73 -9.82 -16.63
C ILE A 61 -17.84 -8.93 -16.05
N THR A 62 -17.98 -8.93 -14.72
CA THR A 62 -18.89 -8.07 -13.97
C THR A 62 -18.06 -6.91 -13.43
N ASN A 63 -17.66 -6.05 -14.37
CA ASN A 63 -16.58 -5.09 -14.17
C ASN A 63 -16.84 -4.09 -13.04
N THR A 64 -15.76 -3.63 -12.42
CA THR A 64 -15.77 -2.50 -11.49
C THR A 64 -15.85 -1.20 -12.28
N THR A 65 -16.68 -0.25 -11.83
CA THR A 65 -17.02 0.89 -12.69
C THR A 65 -16.19 2.14 -12.52
N GLU A 66 -15.37 2.34 -11.48
CA GLU A 66 -14.45 3.50 -11.37
C GLU A 66 -13.73 3.55 -10.00
N VAL A 67 -12.62 4.28 -9.94
CA VAL A 67 -11.87 4.67 -8.72
C VAL A 67 -12.74 5.30 -7.62
N GLY A 68 -13.90 5.86 -8.01
CA GLY A 68 -14.87 6.50 -7.12
C GLY A 68 -15.85 5.55 -6.41
N ASP A 69 -15.88 4.26 -6.73
CA ASP A 69 -16.75 3.26 -6.08
C ASP A 69 -16.12 2.71 -4.79
N VAL A 70 -15.76 3.63 -3.90
CA VAL A 70 -15.07 3.34 -2.64
C VAL A 70 -16.01 2.61 -1.67
N ASN A 71 -15.49 1.60 -0.97
CA ASN A 71 -16.23 0.72 -0.04
C ASN A 71 -17.25 -0.20 -0.71
N THR A 72 -17.23 -0.32 -2.05
CA THR A 72 -17.99 -1.35 -2.76
C THR A 72 -17.07 -2.52 -3.04
N ALA A 73 -17.48 -3.71 -2.61
CA ALA A 73 -16.71 -4.92 -2.87
C ALA A 73 -16.69 -5.22 -4.38
N VAL A 74 -15.51 -5.56 -4.90
CA VAL A 74 -15.35 -6.02 -6.27
C VAL A 74 -16.16 -7.29 -6.52
N SER A 75 -16.67 -7.47 -7.74
CA SER A 75 -17.46 -8.66 -8.07
C SER A 75 -16.62 -9.93 -7.90
N THR A 76 -17.17 -10.92 -7.22
CA THR A 76 -16.55 -12.23 -6.99
C THR A 76 -17.00 -13.29 -7.99
N GLN A 77 -17.83 -12.90 -8.96
CA GLN A 77 -18.19 -13.74 -10.11
C GLN A 77 -16.97 -13.88 -11.02
N THR A 78 -16.52 -15.11 -11.23
CA THR A 78 -15.28 -15.41 -11.94
C THR A 78 -15.52 -15.88 -13.38
N ILE A 79 -14.48 -15.75 -14.20
CA ILE A 79 -14.27 -16.56 -15.40
C ILE A 79 -12.98 -17.37 -15.26
N SER A 80 -12.83 -18.42 -16.06
CA SER A 80 -11.60 -19.22 -16.05
C SER A 80 -10.38 -18.36 -16.43
N PRO A 81 -9.25 -18.48 -15.71
CA PRO A 81 -8.07 -17.63 -15.92
C PRO A 81 -7.21 -18.06 -17.12
N THR A 82 -7.68 -18.99 -17.95
CA THR A 82 -6.96 -19.40 -19.15
C THR A 82 -7.05 -18.32 -20.22
N PHE A 83 -5.98 -18.19 -21.01
CA PHE A 83 -5.92 -17.20 -22.08
C PHE A 83 -7.05 -17.39 -23.09
N SER A 84 -7.43 -18.64 -23.37
CA SER A 84 -8.55 -18.97 -24.26
C SER A 84 -9.90 -18.49 -23.73
N SER A 85 -10.17 -18.65 -22.43
CA SER A 85 -11.43 -18.22 -21.82
C SER A 85 -11.55 -16.70 -21.78
N ILE A 86 -10.48 -16.03 -21.35
CA ILE A 86 -10.40 -14.56 -21.28
C ILE A 86 -10.52 -13.95 -22.68
N SER A 87 -9.75 -14.46 -23.66
CA SER A 87 -9.82 -14.00 -25.05
C SER A 87 -11.21 -14.22 -25.67
N SER A 88 -11.87 -15.33 -25.33
CA SER A 88 -13.22 -15.61 -25.84
C SER A 88 -14.26 -14.66 -25.27
N ALA A 89 -14.18 -14.34 -23.96
CA ALA A 89 -15.04 -13.33 -23.35
C ALA A 89 -14.86 -11.97 -24.01
N PHE A 90 -13.61 -11.52 -24.21
CA PHE A 90 -13.33 -10.29 -24.95
C PHE A 90 -13.91 -10.30 -26.38
N GLN A 91 -13.76 -11.39 -27.12
CA GLN A 91 -14.31 -11.53 -28.48
C GLN A 91 -15.84 -11.51 -28.51
N ASN A 92 -16.50 -11.87 -27.42
CA ASN A 92 -17.96 -11.80 -27.27
C ASN A 92 -18.46 -10.39 -26.92
N GLY A 93 -17.56 -9.42 -26.75
CA GLY A 93 -17.89 -8.04 -26.40
C GLY A 93 -17.93 -7.78 -24.89
N ASP A 94 -17.51 -8.74 -24.06
CA ASP A 94 -17.24 -8.50 -22.65
C ASP A 94 -15.92 -7.73 -22.49
N ALA A 95 -15.67 -7.18 -21.30
CA ALA A 95 -14.41 -6.52 -20.97
C ALA A 95 -13.77 -7.22 -19.76
N PRO A 96 -13.05 -8.35 -19.96
CA PRO A 96 -12.46 -9.10 -18.86
C PRO A 96 -11.55 -8.23 -18.00
N GLU A 97 -11.75 -8.28 -16.69
CA GLU A 97 -11.03 -7.47 -15.71
C GLU A 97 -10.39 -8.37 -14.66
N LEU A 98 -9.13 -8.07 -14.32
CA LEU A 98 -8.42 -8.65 -13.19
C LEU A 98 -8.69 -7.78 -11.96
N VAL A 99 -9.36 -8.38 -10.97
CA VAL A 99 -9.67 -7.72 -9.69
C VAL A 99 -9.11 -8.55 -8.55
N GLY A 100 -9.03 -7.96 -7.37
CA GLY A 100 -8.61 -8.72 -6.20
C GLY A 100 -8.79 -8.00 -4.88
N ALA A 101 -8.52 -8.74 -3.82
CA ALA A 101 -8.53 -8.27 -2.44
C ALA A 101 -7.40 -8.92 -1.64
N GLY A 102 -6.92 -8.22 -0.63
CA GLY A 102 -5.80 -8.69 0.19
C GLY A 102 -5.68 -7.95 1.51
N LYS A 103 -4.60 -8.26 2.23
CA LYS A 103 -4.24 -7.62 3.50
C LYS A 103 -2.75 -7.30 3.59
N PHE A 104 -2.45 -6.32 4.42
CA PHE A 104 -1.10 -6.00 4.85
C PHE A 104 -0.72 -6.88 6.04
N ASN A 105 0.50 -7.44 5.98
CA ASN A 105 1.09 -8.12 7.12
C ASN A 105 1.66 -7.08 8.08
N LEU A 106 0.95 -6.88 9.19
CA LEU A 106 1.33 -5.92 10.22
C LEU A 106 2.53 -6.42 11.02
N GLY A 107 3.36 -5.48 11.44
CA GLY A 107 4.64 -5.77 12.07
C GLY A 107 5.10 -4.74 13.09
N ASN A 108 6.33 -4.89 13.55
CA ASN A 108 6.98 -3.99 14.52
C ASN A 108 8.42 -3.65 14.11
N GLY A 109 8.85 -4.09 12.93
CA GLY A 109 10.11 -3.70 12.32
C GLY A 109 10.11 -2.26 11.86
N LEU A 110 11.29 -1.77 11.48
CA LEU A 110 11.43 -0.45 10.88
C LEU A 110 10.67 -0.39 9.55
N GLY A 111 9.84 0.64 9.39
CA GLY A 111 8.98 0.85 8.24
C GLY A 111 7.73 -0.03 8.19
N GLU A 112 7.62 -1.05 9.05
CA GLU A 112 6.47 -1.96 9.05
C GLU A 112 5.23 -1.27 9.66
N PRO A 113 4.07 -1.31 8.98
CA PRO A 113 2.84 -0.80 9.58
C PRO A 113 2.46 -1.65 10.79
N ASN A 114 2.26 -0.98 11.91
CA ASN A 114 1.63 -1.50 13.10
C ASN A 114 0.24 -0.91 13.24
N CYS A 115 -0.72 -1.77 13.55
CA CYS A 115 -2.00 -1.33 14.07
C CYS A 115 -2.45 -2.20 15.25
N ASN A 116 -2.62 -1.59 16.42
CA ASN A 116 -3.04 -2.34 17.60
C ASN A 116 -4.56 -2.55 17.59
N GLY A 117 -4.97 -3.74 17.14
CA GLY A 117 -6.36 -4.18 17.17
C GLY A 117 -7.18 -3.81 15.93
N CYS A 118 -6.52 -3.43 14.83
CA CYS A 118 -7.16 -3.29 13.53
C CYS A 118 -6.58 -4.25 12.50
N GLU A 119 -7.28 -4.37 11.38
CA GLU A 119 -6.83 -5.01 10.16
C GLU A 119 -6.63 -3.95 9.07
N LEU A 120 -5.58 -4.13 8.25
CA LEU A 120 -5.37 -3.33 7.04
C LEU A 120 -5.61 -4.21 5.81
N THR A 121 -6.75 -3.99 5.16
CA THR A 121 -7.16 -4.70 3.96
C THR A 121 -7.07 -3.80 2.74
N PHE A 122 -7.10 -4.38 1.55
CA PHE A 122 -7.21 -3.62 0.33
C PHE A 122 -8.02 -4.36 -0.73
N SER A 123 -8.52 -3.60 -1.69
CA SER A 123 -9.14 -4.07 -2.92
C SER A 123 -8.55 -3.33 -4.12
N PHE A 124 -8.46 -3.99 -5.26
CA PHE A 124 -7.99 -3.38 -6.50
C PHE A 124 -8.80 -3.84 -7.72
N GLY A 125 -8.75 -3.03 -8.78
CA GLY A 125 -9.42 -3.28 -10.05
C GLY A 125 -8.95 -2.30 -11.12
N GLY A 126 -9.71 -2.20 -12.21
CA GLY A 126 -9.38 -1.37 -13.38
C GLY A 126 -8.23 -1.92 -14.23
N LEU A 127 -7.96 -3.23 -14.11
CA LEU A 127 -6.91 -3.94 -14.85
C LEU A 127 -7.57 -4.81 -15.92
N PHE A 128 -7.75 -4.27 -17.13
CA PHE A 128 -8.49 -4.94 -18.19
C PHE A 128 -7.59 -5.79 -19.08
N PHE A 129 -8.14 -6.86 -19.63
CA PHE A 129 -7.42 -7.66 -20.63
C PHE A 129 -7.18 -6.85 -21.91
N ASP A 130 -5.91 -6.75 -22.32
CA ASP A 130 -5.51 -6.13 -23.58
C ASP A 130 -4.92 -7.16 -24.56
N PRO A 131 -5.67 -7.61 -25.57
CA PRO A 131 -5.15 -8.55 -26.56
C PRO A 131 -4.11 -7.94 -27.51
N GLN A 132 -3.93 -6.61 -27.53
CA GLN A 132 -2.96 -5.96 -28.41
C GLN A 132 -1.53 -6.06 -27.87
N ASN A 133 -1.38 -6.24 -26.56
CA ASN A 133 -0.09 -6.42 -25.91
C ASN A 133 0.17 -7.91 -25.60
N SER A 134 0.65 -8.66 -26.59
CA SER A 134 0.89 -10.11 -26.44
C SER A 134 1.95 -10.48 -25.39
N ALA A 135 2.79 -9.54 -24.95
CA ALA A 135 3.81 -9.76 -23.93
C ALA A 135 3.31 -9.42 -22.52
N ALA A 136 2.38 -8.47 -22.39
CA ALA A 136 1.78 -8.05 -21.14
C ALA A 136 0.30 -7.67 -21.39
N PRO A 137 -0.63 -8.65 -21.51
CA PRO A 137 -1.98 -8.41 -22.01
C PRO A 137 -2.91 -7.82 -20.93
N ILE A 138 -2.47 -6.75 -20.26
CA ILE A 138 -3.20 -6.02 -19.24
C ILE A 138 -3.09 -4.51 -19.53
N ASP A 139 -4.24 -3.86 -19.73
CA ASP A 139 -4.40 -2.41 -19.72
C ASP A 139 -4.74 -1.95 -18.30
N SER A 140 -3.89 -1.10 -17.74
CA SER A 140 -4.01 -0.56 -16.39
C SER A 140 -4.39 0.92 -16.38
N SER A 141 -4.83 1.49 -17.51
CA SER A 141 -5.10 2.93 -17.63
C SER A 141 -6.16 3.43 -16.65
N GLU A 142 -7.04 2.54 -16.19
CA GLU A 142 -8.06 2.77 -15.17
C GLU A 142 -7.73 2.08 -13.83
N GLY A 143 -6.50 1.57 -13.66
CA GLY A 143 -6.09 0.78 -12.52
C GLY A 143 -6.16 1.55 -11.21
N TRP A 144 -6.70 0.92 -10.17
CA TRP A 144 -6.86 1.52 -8.85
C TRP A 144 -6.61 0.53 -7.71
N LEU A 145 -6.26 1.06 -6.54
CA LEU A 145 -6.13 0.30 -5.29
C LEU A 145 -6.65 1.14 -4.12
N ASN A 146 -7.54 0.56 -3.32
CA ASN A 146 -8.09 1.18 -2.11
C ASN A 146 -7.69 0.35 -0.91
N ILE A 147 -7.18 1.00 0.14
CA ILE A 147 -6.74 0.41 1.40
C ILE A 147 -7.69 0.87 2.49
N TYR A 148 -8.12 -0.06 3.33
CA TYR A 148 -9.09 0.16 4.40
C TYR A 148 -8.48 -0.21 5.74
N VAL A 149 -8.94 0.48 6.78
CA VAL A 149 -8.59 0.19 8.17
C VAL A 149 -9.85 -0.19 8.93
N ASP A 150 -9.89 -1.42 9.45
CA ASP A 150 -11.03 -1.93 10.21
C ASP A 150 -10.69 -2.26 11.66
N TYR A 151 -11.47 -1.70 12.58
CA TYR A 151 -11.41 -1.95 14.03
C TYR A 151 -12.58 -2.79 14.54
N ALA A 152 -13.56 -3.11 13.70
CA ALA A 152 -14.76 -3.82 14.10
C ALA A 152 -14.46 -5.26 14.53
N GLN A 153 -13.43 -5.88 13.94
CA GLN A 153 -13.03 -7.26 14.24
C GLN A 153 -11.59 -7.34 14.77
N VAL A 154 -11.44 -7.23 16.10
CA VAL A 154 -10.13 -7.32 16.77
C VAL A 154 -9.47 -8.68 16.46
N GLY A 155 -8.37 -8.64 15.70
CA GLY A 155 -7.63 -9.83 15.27
C GLY A 155 -7.77 -10.19 13.79
N GLY A 156 -8.54 -9.41 13.03
CA GLY A 156 -8.76 -9.60 11.60
C GLY A 156 -9.89 -10.57 11.30
N ALA A 157 -10.70 -10.22 10.30
CA ALA A 157 -11.80 -11.04 9.81
C ALA A 157 -11.62 -11.41 8.34
N PHE A 158 -10.78 -10.67 7.61
CA PHE A 158 -10.37 -11.02 6.26
C PHE A 158 -9.33 -12.16 6.29
N ASP A 159 -9.40 -13.02 5.28
CA ASP A 159 -8.48 -14.15 5.11
C ASP A 159 -8.48 -14.51 3.62
N GLU A 160 -7.38 -14.20 2.95
CA GLU A 160 -7.15 -14.47 1.52
C GLU A 160 -7.28 -15.97 1.21
N ALA A 161 -6.95 -16.85 2.17
CA ALA A 161 -7.05 -18.29 1.96
C ALA A 161 -8.50 -18.79 1.84
N GLN A 162 -9.51 -17.96 2.14
CA GLN A 162 -10.92 -18.33 2.09
C GLN A 162 -11.57 -18.13 0.71
N PHE A 163 -10.85 -17.57 -0.27
CA PHE A 163 -11.33 -17.44 -1.66
C PHE A 163 -11.32 -18.79 -2.41
N THR A 164 -12.16 -19.72 -1.96
CA THR A 164 -12.21 -21.11 -2.45
C THR A 164 -13.49 -21.42 -3.25
N ASN A 165 -14.53 -20.60 -3.10
CA ASN A 165 -15.79 -20.70 -3.82
C ASN A 165 -16.51 -19.34 -3.78
N LEU A 166 -17.53 -19.17 -4.61
CA LEU A 166 -18.26 -17.90 -4.73
C LEU A 166 -18.81 -17.37 -3.39
N ALA A 167 -19.37 -18.24 -2.54
CA ALA A 167 -20.00 -17.78 -1.30
C ALA A 167 -18.97 -17.24 -0.31
N SER A 168 -17.85 -17.95 -0.12
CA SER A 168 -16.78 -17.48 0.75
C SER A 168 -16.02 -16.29 0.14
N ALA A 169 -15.77 -16.29 -1.16
CA ALA A 169 -15.17 -15.15 -1.85
C ALA A 169 -16.03 -13.88 -1.65
N THR A 170 -17.36 -13.99 -1.77
CA THR A 170 -18.28 -12.85 -1.56
C THR A 170 -18.22 -12.31 -0.13
N ASP A 171 -18.20 -13.20 0.87
CA ASP A 171 -18.06 -12.80 2.28
C ASP A 171 -16.74 -12.06 2.51
N HIS A 172 -15.62 -12.62 2.04
CA HIS A 172 -14.29 -12.05 2.26
C HIS A 172 -14.00 -10.81 1.40
N ALA A 173 -14.53 -10.70 0.19
CA ALA A 173 -14.47 -9.45 -0.58
C ALA A 173 -15.25 -8.32 0.11
N GLY A 174 -16.37 -8.64 0.79
CA GLY A 174 -17.10 -7.69 1.63
C GLY A 174 -16.28 -7.24 2.84
N ARG A 175 -15.62 -8.17 3.54
CA ARG A 175 -14.73 -7.87 4.68
C ARG A 175 -13.48 -7.09 4.28
N ALA A 176 -13.05 -7.18 3.02
CA ALA A 176 -11.90 -6.40 2.56
C ALA A 176 -12.19 -4.90 2.52
N VAL A 177 -13.46 -4.49 2.51
CA VAL A 177 -13.89 -3.10 2.27
C VAL A 177 -14.84 -2.57 3.34
N ASP A 178 -15.01 -3.26 4.47
CA ASP A 178 -15.97 -2.88 5.53
C ASP A 178 -15.41 -1.90 6.58
N GLY A 179 -14.13 -1.54 6.45
CA GLY A 179 -13.45 -0.52 7.26
C GLY A 179 -13.57 0.91 6.71
N ASP A 180 -12.85 1.83 7.36
CA ASP A 180 -12.72 3.21 6.89
C ASP A 180 -11.68 3.28 5.75
N LEU A 181 -11.94 4.05 4.68
CA LEU A 181 -10.96 4.28 3.62
C LEU A 181 -9.69 4.95 4.18
N TRP A 182 -8.60 4.19 4.24
CA TRP A 182 -7.31 4.62 4.74
C TRP A 182 -6.49 5.35 3.68
N LEU A 183 -6.37 4.75 2.49
CA LEU A 183 -5.72 5.33 1.31
C LEU A 183 -6.45 4.91 0.04
N SER A 184 -6.49 5.79 -0.94
CA SER A 184 -6.94 5.50 -2.30
C SER A 184 -5.84 5.87 -3.28
N LEU A 185 -5.55 4.98 -4.23
CA LEU A 185 -4.46 5.11 -5.18
C LEU A 185 -4.91 4.86 -6.62
N ASN A 186 -4.38 5.65 -7.55
CA ASN A 186 -4.31 5.30 -8.96
C ASN A 186 -3.04 4.49 -9.22
N LEU A 187 -3.13 3.47 -10.06
CA LEU A 187 -1.97 2.71 -10.50
C LEU A 187 -1.32 3.41 -11.69
N ARG A 188 0.00 3.58 -11.62
CA ARG A 188 0.84 4.25 -12.63
C ARG A 188 2.00 3.35 -13.03
N ASP A 189 2.44 3.48 -14.29
CA ASP A 189 3.51 2.69 -14.90
C ASP A 189 3.43 1.19 -14.55
N PHE A 190 2.22 0.62 -14.69
CA PHE A 190 1.99 -0.78 -14.41
C PHE A 190 2.64 -1.66 -15.48
N GLU A 191 3.41 -2.63 -15.04
CA GLU A 191 4.05 -3.62 -15.87
C GLU A 191 3.66 -5.02 -15.38
N TYR A 192 3.29 -5.89 -16.33
CA TYR A 192 3.05 -7.30 -16.07
C TYR A 192 4.11 -8.16 -16.75
N TYR A 193 4.71 -9.04 -15.96
CA TYR A 193 5.70 -10.00 -16.38
C TYR A 193 5.14 -11.41 -16.23
N ALA A 194 4.65 -11.96 -17.34
CA ALA A 194 4.20 -13.35 -17.40
C ALA A 194 5.35 -14.31 -17.07
N ASP A 195 5.06 -15.37 -16.32
CA ASP A 195 6.03 -16.44 -16.05
C ASP A 195 6.38 -17.15 -17.37
N PRO A 196 7.66 -17.19 -17.78
CA PRO A 196 8.09 -17.80 -19.04
C PRO A 196 7.63 -19.25 -19.23
N ALA A 197 7.46 -20.02 -18.14
CA ALA A 197 6.99 -21.39 -18.23
C ALA A 197 5.56 -21.47 -18.77
N TYR A 198 4.69 -20.52 -18.39
CA TYR A 198 3.31 -20.46 -18.85
C TYR A 198 3.18 -19.78 -20.22
N VAL A 199 4.04 -18.79 -20.51
CA VAL A 199 4.17 -18.22 -21.86
C VAL A 199 4.49 -19.32 -22.89
N ASN A 200 5.41 -20.23 -22.56
CA ASN A 200 5.84 -21.31 -23.46
C ASN A 200 4.74 -22.33 -23.80
N ILE A 201 3.67 -22.39 -23.00
CA ILE A 201 2.51 -23.27 -23.24
C ILE A 201 1.28 -22.48 -23.72
N GLY A 202 1.42 -21.17 -23.98
CA GLY A 202 0.36 -20.31 -24.51
C GLY A 202 -0.63 -19.81 -23.46
N GLU A 203 -0.24 -19.79 -22.19
CA GLU A 203 -1.12 -19.44 -21.06
C GLU A 203 -0.52 -18.31 -20.21
N PRO A 204 -0.16 -17.17 -20.81
CA PRO A 204 0.65 -16.13 -20.17
C PRO A 204 -0.02 -15.47 -18.96
N LEU A 205 -1.34 -15.60 -18.80
CA LEU A 205 -2.13 -14.97 -17.72
C LEU A 205 -2.30 -15.86 -16.48
N VAL A 206 -1.83 -17.12 -16.53
CA VAL A 206 -1.99 -18.06 -15.42
C VAL A 206 -1.06 -17.75 -14.25
N SER A 207 0.12 -17.19 -14.52
CA SER A 207 1.10 -16.86 -13.50
C SER A 207 2.00 -15.73 -13.96
N GLY A 208 2.31 -14.80 -13.06
CA GLY A 208 3.23 -13.72 -13.35
C GLY A 208 3.46 -12.80 -12.16
N THR A 209 4.22 -11.74 -12.43
CA THR A 209 4.58 -10.73 -11.45
C THR A 209 4.22 -9.35 -11.99
N THR A 210 3.70 -8.48 -11.14
CA THR A 210 3.47 -7.07 -11.49
C THR A 210 4.43 -6.13 -10.78
N LEU A 211 4.69 -5.01 -11.43
CA LEU A 211 5.37 -3.84 -10.90
C LEU A 211 4.47 -2.63 -11.18
N PHE A 212 4.29 -1.73 -10.23
CA PHE A 212 3.60 -0.46 -10.48
C PHE A 212 3.96 0.58 -9.44
N PHE A 213 3.71 1.84 -9.77
CA PHE A 213 3.67 2.94 -8.82
C PHE A 213 2.23 3.24 -8.42
N GLY A 214 2.06 3.68 -7.17
CA GLY A 214 0.78 4.18 -6.66
C GLY A 214 0.82 5.70 -6.55
N GLU A 215 -0.13 6.38 -7.20
CA GLU A 215 -0.42 7.80 -7.00
C GLU A 215 -1.52 7.95 -5.95
N VAL A 216 -1.23 8.54 -4.79
CA VAL A 216 -2.24 8.73 -3.73
C VAL A 216 -3.20 9.85 -4.10
N ILE A 217 -4.50 9.56 -4.07
CA ILE A 217 -5.58 10.48 -4.48
C ILE A 217 -6.63 10.73 -3.40
N GLY A 218 -6.49 10.09 -2.23
CA GLY A 218 -7.39 10.29 -1.11
C GLY A 218 -7.19 9.31 0.04
N GLY A 219 -8.13 9.36 1.00
CA GLY A 219 -8.12 8.54 2.21
C GLY A 219 -7.64 9.32 3.44
N ILE A 220 -7.96 8.82 4.63
CA ILE A 220 -7.65 9.55 5.88
C ILE A 220 -6.14 9.67 6.14
N ALA A 221 -5.32 8.79 5.57
CA ALA A 221 -3.86 8.79 5.75
C ALA A 221 -3.09 9.47 4.61
N GLU A 222 -3.76 10.05 3.61
CA GLU A 222 -3.15 10.70 2.44
C GLU A 222 -1.99 11.62 2.82
N SER A 223 -2.21 12.52 3.80
CA SER A 223 -1.22 13.52 4.23
C SER A 223 0.07 12.96 4.86
N ASN A 224 0.13 11.65 5.13
CA ASN A 224 1.30 10.99 5.67
C ASN A 224 2.27 10.52 4.57
N PHE A 225 1.85 10.48 3.31
CA PHE A 225 2.65 9.99 2.19
C PHE A 225 3.23 11.17 1.40
N ILE A 226 4.49 11.04 0.97
CA ILE A 226 5.18 12.09 0.23
C ILE A 226 4.85 11.91 -1.25
N SER A 227 4.19 12.90 -1.84
CA SER A 227 3.98 12.93 -3.29
C SER A 227 5.28 13.03 -4.05
N ASP A 228 5.32 12.42 -5.23
CA ASP A 228 6.39 12.57 -6.20
C ASP A 228 7.80 12.07 -5.73
N PHE A 229 7.88 11.09 -4.83
CA PHE A 229 9.15 10.62 -4.28
C PHE A 229 9.93 9.67 -5.23
N PHE A 230 9.30 8.60 -5.72
CA PHE A 230 9.95 7.65 -6.62
C PHE A 230 10.03 8.24 -8.04
N VAL A 231 11.26 8.24 -8.60
CA VAL A 231 11.63 8.83 -9.91
C VAL A 231 11.14 10.28 -10.11
N GLY A 232 10.87 11.01 -9.02
CA GLY A 232 10.38 12.39 -9.06
C GLY A 232 8.91 12.54 -9.49
N ALA A 233 8.09 11.49 -9.38
CA ALA A 233 6.68 11.49 -9.84
C ALA A 233 5.67 10.63 -9.02
N TYR A 234 6.08 9.78 -8.06
CA TYR A 234 5.13 8.88 -7.35
C TYR A 234 5.34 8.68 -5.83
N GLU A 235 4.26 8.43 -5.06
CA GLU A 235 4.25 8.26 -3.59
C GLU A 235 4.71 6.88 -3.10
N ALA A 236 4.36 5.82 -3.84
CA ALA A 236 4.58 4.42 -3.44
C ALA A 236 5.06 3.56 -4.62
N ASP A 237 5.89 2.58 -4.31
CA ASP A 237 6.43 1.56 -5.24
C ASP A 237 5.99 0.17 -4.76
N ALA A 238 5.26 -0.56 -5.61
CA ALA A 238 4.92 -1.96 -5.37
C ALA A 238 5.81 -2.84 -6.25
N PHE A 239 6.78 -3.49 -5.62
CA PHE A 239 7.71 -4.39 -6.30
C PHE A 239 7.36 -5.85 -6.04
N GLY A 240 7.14 -6.59 -7.13
CA GLY A 240 7.14 -8.05 -7.09
C GLY A 240 5.85 -8.66 -6.54
N LEU A 241 4.68 -8.11 -6.89
CA LEU A 241 3.42 -8.77 -6.58
C LEU A 241 3.27 -9.98 -7.50
N ALA A 242 3.60 -11.16 -6.99
CA ALA A 242 3.55 -12.40 -7.73
C ALA A 242 2.24 -13.12 -7.42
N SER A 243 1.58 -13.63 -8.46
CA SER A 243 0.37 -14.43 -8.31
C SER A 243 0.33 -15.59 -9.31
N THR A 244 -0.30 -16.70 -8.90
CA THR A 244 -0.56 -17.85 -9.77
C THR A 244 -1.96 -18.41 -9.55
N PHE A 245 -2.59 -18.80 -10.65
CA PHE A 245 -3.84 -19.55 -10.70
C PHE A 245 -3.63 -21.07 -10.77
N ASP A 246 -2.42 -21.53 -11.10
CA ASP A 246 -2.08 -22.95 -11.17
C ASP A 246 -1.69 -23.48 -9.77
N ASP A 247 -2.37 -24.54 -9.34
CA ASP A 247 -2.09 -25.27 -8.09
C ASP A 247 -1.05 -26.39 -8.27
N ASN A 248 -0.51 -26.56 -9.48
CA ASN A 248 0.61 -27.46 -9.67
C ASN A 248 1.86 -26.97 -8.93
N SER A 249 2.63 -27.93 -8.37
CA SER A 249 3.95 -27.64 -7.79
C SER A 249 5.00 -27.19 -8.82
N ARG A 250 4.70 -27.37 -10.12
CA ARG A 250 5.51 -26.93 -11.26
C ARG A 250 4.61 -26.72 -12.47
N ALA A 251 4.88 -25.66 -13.23
CA ALA A 251 4.22 -25.40 -14.51
C ALA A 251 4.29 -26.62 -15.45
N PRO A 252 3.17 -27.02 -16.09
CA PRO A 252 3.12 -28.15 -17.00
C PRO A 252 3.84 -27.84 -18.32
N THR A 253 4.20 -28.88 -19.08
CA THR A 253 4.84 -28.70 -20.41
C THR A 253 3.85 -28.56 -21.56
N THR A 254 2.55 -28.69 -21.29
CA THR A 254 1.46 -28.56 -22.27
C THR A 254 0.26 -27.90 -21.61
N PRO A 255 -0.52 -27.08 -22.33
CA PRO A 255 -1.67 -26.38 -21.73
C PRO A 255 -2.73 -27.33 -21.14
N GLY A 256 -2.93 -28.52 -21.73
CA GLY A 256 -3.87 -29.52 -21.20
C GLY A 256 -3.47 -30.18 -19.86
N GLY A 257 -2.32 -29.82 -19.29
CA GLY A 257 -1.86 -30.27 -17.97
C GLY A 257 -2.06 -29.25 -16.86
N LEU A 258 -2.70 -28.11 -17.15
CA LEU A 258 -2.98 -27.07 -16.17
C LEU A 258 -3.98 -27.55 -15.11
N ASN A 259 -3.75 -27.18 -13.85
CA ASN A 259 -4.70 -27.33 -12.76
C ASN A 259 -5.05 -25.94 -12.21
N VAL A 260 -5.85 -25.21 -13.00
CA VAL A 260 -6.20 -23.81 -12.69
C VAL A 260 -7.39 -23.72 -11.74
N SER A 261 -7.28 -22.82 -10.76
CA SER A 261 -8.36 -22.35 -9.91
C SER A 261 -8.92 -21.03 -10.46
N GLU A 262 -10.20 -20.75 -10.23
CA GLU A 262 -10.84 -19.48 -10.62
C GLU A 262 -10.30 -18.29 -9.83
N TYR A 263 -9.94 -18.53 -8.57
CA TYR A 263 -9.24 -17.58 -7.70
C TYR A 263 -7.77 -17.97 -7.64
N SER A 264 -6.86 -17.00 -7.63
CA SER A 264 -5.43 -17.28 -7.52
C SER A 264 -5.12 -18.05 -6.24
N VAL A 265 -4.35 -19.12 -6.34
CA VAL A 265 -4.02 -19.98 -5.19
C VAL A 265 -2.90 -19.40 -4.31
N ARG A 266 -2.14 -18.44 -4.86
CA ARG A 266 -1.09 -17.70 -4.16
C ARG A 266 -1.04 -16.29 -4.73
N GLY A 267 -0.91 -15.31 -3.84
CA GLY A 267 -0.68 -13.90 -4.18
C GLY A 267 0.05 -13.24 -3.03
N SER A 268 1.24 -12.72 -3.30
CA SER A 268 2.03 -12.02 -2.29
C SER A 268 2.97 -11.01 -2.92
N GLY A 269 3.39 -10.01 -2.17
CA GLY A 269 4.47 -9.14 -2.60
C GLY A 269 4.88 -8.12 -1.56
N ASN A 270 5.70 -7.17 -2.00
CA ASN A 270 6.23 -6.12 -1.15
C ASN A 270 5.79 -4.76 -1.69
N VAL A 271 5.50 -3.85 -0.77
CA VAL A 271 5.20 -2.46 -1.06
C VAL A 271 6.12 -1.58 -0.23
N GLU A 272 6.64 -0.54 -0.86
CA GLU A 272 7.47 0.47 -0.24
C GLU A 272 6.86 1.85 -0.50
N ALA A 273 6.96 2.74 0.47
CA ALA A 273 6.50 4.11 0.30
C ALA A 273 7.41 5.10 1.03
N ALA A 274 7.40 6.34 0.55
CA ALA A 274 8.01 7.44 1.24
C ALA A 274 6.97 8.22 2.03
N THR A 275 7.26 8.44 3.30
CA THR A 275 6.32 9.03 4.23
C THR A 275 6.93 10.21 4.96
N VAL A 276 6.07 11.17 5.32
CA VAL A 276 6.47 12.36 6.06
C VAL A 276 6.79 11.96 7.49
N SER A 277 8.07 12.01 7.84
CA SER A 277 8.50 11.79 9.22
C SER A 277 8.03 12.94 10.11
N ALA A 278 7.03 12.66 10.95
CA ALA A 278 6.50 13.53 12.01
C ALA A 278 5.81 14.84 11.57
N PRO A 279 4.60 14.78 10.97
CA PRO A 279 3.78 15.97 10.68
C PRO A 279 3.50 16.85 11.91
N SER A 280 3.38 16.22 13.08
CA SER A 280 3.02 16.88 14.35
C SER A 280 4.18 17.60 15.04
N THR A 281 5.44 17.17 14.84
CA THR A 281 6.59 17.77 15.51
C THR A 281 6.87 19.17 14.97
N ILE A 282 6.70 19.41 13.67
CA ILE A 282 6.85 20.73 13.05
C ILE A 282 5.78 21.71 13.58
N ALA A 283 4.52 21.25 13.70
CA ALA A 283 3.44 22.06 14.25
C ALA A 283 3.65 22.40 15.73
N MET A 284 4.11 21.45 16.54
CA MET A 284 4.41 21.66 17.96
C MET A 284 5.65 22.53 18.17
N PHE A 285 6.69 22.38 17.34
CA PHE A 285 7.86 23.27 17.35
C PHE A 285 7.47 24.69 16.91
N GLY A 286 6.61 24.82 15.89
CA GLY A 286 6.05 26.08 15.44
C GLY A 286 5.22 26.78 16.53
N LEU A 287 4.35 26.04 17.22
CA LEU A 287 3.59 26.53 18.37
C LEU A 287 4.50 26.91 19.55
N ALA A 288 5.54 26.13 19.83
CA ALA A 288 6.51 26.44 20.87
C ALA A 288 7.27 27.74 20.57
N LEU A 289 7.67 27.97 19.30
CA LEU A 289 8.29 29.22 18.85
C LEU A 289 7.34 30.41 18.93
N VAL A 290 6.06 30.24 18.57
CA VAL A 290 5.03 31.29 18.71
C VAL A 290 4.79 31.62 20.19
N GLY A 291 4.73 30.60 21.06
CA GLY A 291 4.62 30.77 22.51
C GLY A 291 5.82 31.50 23.11
N LEU A 292 7.05 31.15 22.70
CA LEU A 292 8.28 31.84 23.11
C LEU A 292 8.35 33.28 22.56
N GLY A 293 7.90 33.50 21.33
CA GLY A 293 7.77 34.83 20.71
C GLY A 293 6.76 35.73 21.44
N ALA A 294 5.64 35.17 21.89
CA ALA A 294 4.64 35.88 22.68
C ALA A 294 5.15 36.21 24.11
N MET A 295 5.91 35.31 24.73
CA MET A 295 6.50 35.54 26.06
C MET A 295 7.62 36.58 26.04
N THR A 296 8.44 36.63 24.99
CA THR A 296 9.51 37.63 24.85
C THR A 296 8.97 39.04 24.59
N ARG A 297 7.82 39.18 23.93
CA ARG A 297 7.11 40.47 23.78
C ARG A 297 6.58 41.02 25.11
N ARG A 298 6.10 40.14 26.01
CA ARG A 298 5.58 40.56 27.34
C ARG A 298 6.65 41.09 28.29
N ARG A 299 7.94 40.77 28.08
CA ARG A 299 9.04 41.28 28.90
C ARG A 299 9.55 42.67 28.50
N LYS A 300 9.04 43.26 27.41
CA LYS A 300 9.38 44.60 26.93
C LYS A 300 8.28 45.64 27.14
N SER A 301 7.22 45.30 27.87
CA SER A 301 6.17 46.25 28.27
C SER A 301 6.15 46.44 29.77
#